data_AF-A0A5J4U051-F1
#
_entry.id   AF-A0A5J4U051-F1
#
_cell.length_a   1.000
_cell.length_b   1.000
_cell.length_c   1.000
_cell.angle_alpha   90.00
_cell.angle_beta   90.00
_cell.angle_gamma   90.00
#
_symmetry.space_group_name_H-M   'P 1'
#
loop_
_entity.id
_entity.type
_entity.pdbx_description
1 polymer ?
#
loop_
_entity_poly.entity_id
_entity_poly.type
_entity_poly.pdbx_seq_one_letter_code
_entity_poly.pdbx_strand_id
1 'polypeptide(L)'
;MNLIYFSQADHSVGLSINGDSSIIKFNGNQLVNIGTDQTITGKKTINNVLKINPTSSDYTEGIRIARSSNGNCSGIYLGCNPNSSSGTIEGQWNIVNTPDGQLQIGVNTQIGQPNQGLIISADGQTLSFNGSVIAGTGATNGASNGSVNYSAGNPILWGVNSTGTEGGFYSNGTNIYWRARTITLGSVPP
;
A
#
# COMPACT_ATOMS: atom_id res chain seq x y z
N MET A 1 43.48 -23.04 55.37
CA MET A 1 43.12 -22.63 54.00
C MET A 1 41.75 -21.97 54.08
N ASN A 2 41.70 -20.64 54.15
CA ASN A 2 40.43 -19.91 54.26
C ASN A 2 39.82 -19.80 52.87
N LEU A 3 38.72 -20.50 52.66
CA LEU A 3 37.92 -20.39 51.45
C LEU A 3 37.04 -19.14 51.60
N ILE A 4 37.41 -18.05 50.93
CA ILE A 4 36.62 -16.82 50.89
C ILE A 4 35.49 -17.05 49.88
N TYR A 5 34.28 -17.23 50.39
CA TYR A 5 33.08 -17.18 49.55
C TYR A 5 32.74 -15.71 49.30
N PHE A 6 32.83 -15.26 48.05
CA PHE A 6 32.10 -14.07 47.63
C PHE A 6 30.62 -14.45 47.62
N SER A 7 29.83 -13.93 48.57
CA SER A 7 28.38 -14.05 48.47
C SER A 7 27.94 -13.30 47.21
N GLN A 8 27.46 -14.03 46.20
CA GLN A 8 26.61 -13.45 45.18
C GLN A 8 25.53 -12.66 45.93
N ALA A 9 25.46 -11.34 45.71
CA ALA A 9 24.31 -10.55 46.16
C ALA A 9 23.04 -11.28 45.72
N ASP A 10 22.01 -11.30 46.54
CA ASP A 10 20.73 -11.94 46.22
C ASP A 10 20.26 -11.43 44.84
N HIS A 11 20.43 -12.26 43.80
CA HIS A 11 20.23 -11.86 42.40
C HIS A 11 18.75 -11.52 42.09
N SER A 12 17.88 -11.59 43.09
CA SER A 12 16.47 -11.21 43.01
C SER A 12 16.24 -9.70 42.96
N VAL A 13 17.22 -8.85 43.31
CA VAL A 13 17.09 -7.38 43.29
C VAL A 13 18.23 -6.74 42.48
N GLY A 14 17.89 -5.86 41.53
CA GLY A 14 18.84 -5.17 40.65
C GLY A 14 19.06 -5.83 39.30
N LEU A 15 20.06 -5.32 38.57
CA LEU A 15 20.48 -5.83 37.26
C LEU A 15 21.37 -7.07 37.44
N SER A 16 21.02 -8.19 36.81
CA SER A 16 21.86 -9.39 36.75
C SER A 16 22.05 -9.87 35.32
N ILE A 17 23.24 -10.41 35.04
CA ILE A 17 23.64 -11.01 33.76
C ILE A 17 24.12 -12.43 34.07
N ASN A 18 23.66 -13.42 33.32
CA ASN A 18 24.11 -14.80 33.52
C ASN A 18 25.54 -15.04 32.99
N GLY A 19 26.15 -16.17 33.33
CA GLY A 19 27.57 -16.43 33.10
C GLY A 19 28.01 -16.43 31.62
N ASP A 20 27.11 -16.78 30.70
CA ASP A 20 27.35 -16.73 29.25
C ASP A 20 26.85 -15.42 28.60
N SER A 21 26.36 -14.48 29.40
CA SER A 21 25.79 -13.20 28.97
C SER A 21 24.59 -13.30 28.02
N SER A 22 23.94 -14.47 27.92
CA SER A 22 22.77 -14.66 27.07
C SER A 22 21.49 -14.05 27.64
N ILE A 23 21.43 -13.85 28.96
CA ILE A 23 20.24 -13.39 29.70
C ILE A 23 20.57 -12.18 30.57
N ILE A 24 19.79 -11.12 30.42
CA ILE A 24 19.79 -9.94 31.30
C ILE A 24 18.47 -9.92 32.07
N LYS A 25 18.52 -9.75 33.40
CA LYS A 25 17.34 -9.64 34.26
C LYS A 25 17.38 -8.37 35.11
N PHE A 26 16.22 -7.81 35.44
CA PHE A 26 16.07 -6.76 36.45
C PHE A 26 15.04 -7.17 37.50
N ASN A 27 15.45 -7.17 38.77
CA ASN A 27 14.65 -7.68 39.89
C ASN A 27 14.11 -9.09 39.63
N GLY A 28 14.97 -9.99 39.14
CA GLY A 28 14.60 -11.36 38.77
C GLY A 28 13.79 -11.52 37.48
N ASN A 29 13.29 -10.44 36.87
CA ASN A 29 12.52 -10.48 35.63
C ASN A 29 13.44 -10.41 34.41
N GLN A 30 13.28 -11.33 33.48
CA GLN A 30 14.04 -11.34 32.23
C GLN A 30 13.72 -10.12 31.36
N LEU A 31 14.75 -9.33 31.07
CA LEU A 31 14.69 -8.18 30.15
C LEU A 31 15.11 -8.56 28.73
N VAL A 32 16.15 -9.39 28.59
CA VAL A 32 16.68 -9.84 27.29
C VAL A 32 17.08 -11.32 27.40
N ASN A 33 16.77 -12.11 26.37
CA ASN A 33 17.31 -13.45 26.16
C ASN A 33 17.66 -13.68 24.68
N ILE A 34 18.95 -13.62 24.34
CA ILE A 34 19.41 -13.72 22.94
C ILE A 34 19.21 -15.11 22.30
N GLY A 35 18.89 -16.13 23.09
CA GLY A 35 18.62 -17.48 22.60
C GLY A 35 17.18 -17.71 22.13
N THR A 36 16.31 -16.69 22.22
CA THR A 36 14.88 -16.79 21.90
C THR A 36 14.36 -15.52 21.25
N ASP A 37 13.27 -15.63 20.47
CA ASP A 37 12.57 -14.46 19.94
C ASP A 37 12.15 -13.52 21.07
N GLN A 38 12.56 -12.26 20.97
CA GLN A 38 12.23 -11.24 21.96
C GLN A 38 10.89 -10.60 21.63
N THR A 39 9.91 -10.80 22.52
CA THR A 39 8.63 -10.09 22.45
C THR A 39 8.68 -8.85 23.32
N ILE A 40 8.55 -7.69 22.71
CA ILE A 40 8.42 -6.43 23.43
C ILE A 40 6.94 -6.10 23.59
N THR A 41 6.41 -6.22 24.80
CA THR A 41 5.00 -5.95 25.10
C THR A 41 4.78 -4.50 25.57
N GLY A 42 3.56 -3.98 25.38
CA GLY A 42 3.16 -2.61 25.73
C GLY A 42 3.65 -1.53 24.76
N LYS A 43 3.14 -0.30 24.91
CA LYS A 43 3.44 0.85 24.03
C LYS A 43 4.95 1.03 23.87
N LYS A 44 5.39 1.10 22.61
CA LYS A 44 6.75 1.54 22.24
C LYS A 44 6.64 2.76 21.35
N THR A 45 7.46 3.74 21.66
CA THR A 45 7.46 5.05 21.02
C THR A 45 8.91 5.31 20.64
N ILE A 46 9.24 5.16 19.36
CA ILE A 46 10.56 5.55 18.84
C ILE A 46 10.43 7.03 18.48
N ASN A 47 10.69 7.89 19.46
CA ASN A 47 10.30 9.31 19.41
C ASN A 47 8.81 9.47 19.02
N ASN A 48 8.39 10.67 18.61
CA ASN A 48 7.07 10.88 18.02
C ASN A 48 6.93 10.31 16.58
N VAL A 49 7.82 9.42 16.14
CA VAL A 49 7.91 8.95 14.75
C VAL A 49 7.16 7.63 14.53
N LEU A 50 7.18 6.70 15.51
CA LEU A 50 6.52 5.40 15.38
C LEU A 50 5.90 4.96 16.71
N LYS A 51 4.58 4.71 16.71
CA LYS A 51 3.84 4.07 17.80
C LYS A 51 3.34 2.71 17.32
N ILE A 52 3.80 1.62 17.95
CA ILE A 52 3.28 0.26 17.71
C ILE A 52 2.35 -0.08 18.87
N ASN A 53 1.13 -0.54 18.54
CA ASN A 53 0.03 -0.89 19.47
C ASN A 53 -0.41 0.27 20.40
N PRO A 54 -1.06 1.34 19.89
CA PRO A 54 -1.73 2.33 20.72
C PRO A 54 -2.88 1.70 21.54
N THR A 55 -3.38 2.41 22.55
CA THR A 55 -4.40 1.90 23.50
C THR A 55 -5.52 2.92 23.83
N SER A 56 -5.76 3.92 22.96
CA SER A 56 -6.78 4.98 23.12
C SER A 56 -7.16 5.62 21.76
N SER A 57 -8.21 6.46 21.73
CA SER A 57 -8.91 6.98 20.52
C SER A 57 -8.09 7.78 19.51
N ASP A 58 -7.18 7.12 18.77
CA ASP A 58 -6.47 7.61 17.58
C ASP A 58 -6.70 6.68 16.34
N TYR A 59 -7.77 5.87 16.35
CA TYR A 59 -8.48 5.16 15.24
C TYR A 59 -7.62 4.46 14.15
N THR A 60 -7.19 3.20 14.18
CA THR A 60 -7.50 1.96 14.91
C THR A 60 -6.18 1.14 14.94
N GLU A 61 -5.95 0.25 15.91
CA GLU A 61 -4.64 0.29 16.58
C GLU A 61 -3.55 -0.70 16.11
N GLY A 62 -2.56 -0.17 15.39
CA GLY A 62 -1.25 -0.79 15.17
C GLY A 62 -0.93 -1.04 13.70
N ILE A 63 0.36 -1.25 13.42
CA ILE A 63 0.88 -1.64 12.11
C ILE A 63 1.40 -3.06 12.24
N ARG A 64 0.89 -3.98 11.41
CA ARG A 64 1.45 -5.33 11.27
C ARG A 64 2.16 -5.43 9.93
N ILE A 65 3.40 -5.90 9.93
CA ILE A 65 4.12 -6.32 8.73
C ILE A 65 4.35 -7.81 8.89
N ALA A 66 3.66 -8.62 8.08
CA ALA A 66 3.67 -10.07 8.25
C ALA A 66 3.44 -10.79 6.93
N ARG A 67 3.89 -12.04 6.89
CA ARG A 67 3.53 -13.03 5.88
C ARG A 67 2.54 -14.02 6.49
N SER A 68 1.39 -14.18 5.84
CA SER A 68 0.39 -15.15 6.23
C SER A 68 0.86 -16.57 5.94
N SER A 69 0.72 -17.46 6.93
CA SER A 69 0.86 -18.90 6.75
C SER A 69 -0.30 -19.50 5.94
N ASN A 70 -1.44 -18.80 5.88
CA ASN A 70 -2.60 -19.16 5.07
C ASN A 70 -2.61 -18.33 3.79
N GLY A 71 -2.49 -18.97 2.63
CA GLY A 71 -2.59 -18.29 1.33
C GLY A 71 -1.35 -17.51 0.90
N ASN A 72 -0.22 -17.56 1.62
CA ASN A 72 1.08 -17.04 1.13
C ASN A 72 1.11 -15.53 0.77
N CYS A 73 0.15 -14.75 1.25
CA CYS A 73 0.16 -13.29 1.14
C CYS A 73 1.12 -12.69 2.16
N SER A 74 1.83 -11.62 1.80
CA SER A 74 2.53 -10.76 2.75
C SER A 74 2.02 -9.34 2.61
N GLY A 75 2.08 -8.58 3.69
CA GLY A 75 1.62 -7.20 3.61
C GLY A 75 1.79 -6.38 4.86
N ILE A 76 1.39 -5.13 4.71
CA ILE A 76 1.30 -4.10 5.73
C ILE A 76 -0.18 -3.89 6.02
N TYR A 77 -0.56 -4.07 7.28
CA TYR A 77 -1.94 -3.97 7.76
C TYR A 77 -2.02 -2.81 8.74
N LEU A 78 -2.89 -1.84 8.44
CA LEU A 78 -3.08 -0.60 9.19
C LEU A 78 -4.45 -0.64 9.86
N GLY A 79 -4.52 -0.53 11.18
CA GLY A 79 -5.80 -0.72 11.87
C GLY A 79 -5.93 -2.09 12.54
N CYS A 80 -4.84 -2.67 13.03
CA CYS A 80 -4.89 -3.98 13.69
C CYS A 80 -5.65 -3.95 15.03
N ASN A 81 -6.09 -5.12 15.52
CA ASN A 81 -6.64 -5.25 16.87
C ASN A 81 -5.46 -5.52 17.81
N PRO A 82 -5.20 -4.68 18.82
CA PRO A 82 -4.06 -4.85 19.71
C PRO A 82 -4.17 -6.12 20.57
N ASN A 83 -5.38 -6.66 20.72
CA ASN A 83 -5.66 -7.87 21.49
C ASN A 83 -5.60 -9.15 20.63
N SER A 84 -5.34 -9.04 19.32
CA SER A 84 -5.24 -10.20 18.43
C SER A 84 -3.99 -10.16 17.57
N SER A 85 -3.24 -11.26 17.57
CA SER A 85 -2.12 -11.48 16.65
C SER A 85 -2.55 -12.04 15.29
N SER A 86 -3.83 -12.36 15.11
CA SER A 86 -4.39 -12.97 13.90
C SER A 86 -5.80 -12.47 13.59
N GLY A 87 -6.40 -12.94 12.50
CA GLY A 87 -7.76 -12.58 12.08
C GLY A 87 -7.85 -11.30 11.25
N THR A 88 -8.99 -11.14 10.59
CA THR A 88 -9.35 -10.01 9.73
C THR A 88 -10.20 -9.00 10.50
N ILE A 89 -10.11 -7.73 10.13
CA ILE A 89 -10.91 -6.65 10.74
C ILE A 89 -11.58 -5.88 9.60
N GLU A 90 -12.89 -5.68 9.71
CA GLU A 90 -13.63 -4.86 8.76
C GLU A 90 -13.09 -3.42 8.76
N GLY A 91 -12.93 -2.82 7.58
CA GLY A 91 -12.42 -1.45 7.43
C GLY A 91 -10.91 -1.29 7.67
N GLN A 92 -10.18 -2.35 8.03
CA GLN A 92 -8.71 -2.33 8.10
C GLN A 92 -8.12 -2.06 6.71
N TRP A 93 -7.18 -1.12 6.61
CA TRP A 93 -6.48 -0.84 5.36
C TRP A 93 -5.26 -1.75 5.20
N ASN A 94 -5.04 -2.23 3.98
CA ASN A 94 -3.99 -3.21 3.71
C ASN A 94 -3.26 -2.85 2.43
N ILE A 95 -1.96 -3.12 2.43
CA ILE A 95 -1.09 -3.16 1.26
C ILE A 95 -0.51 -4.56 1.23
N VAL A 96 -0.95 -5.41 0.31
CA VAL A 96 -0.58 -6.83 0.30
C VAL A 96 -0.13 -7.28 -1.07
N ASN A 97 0.78 -8.24 -1.12
CA ASN A 97 0.86 -9.09 -2.29
C ASN A 97 -0.12 -10.26 -2.15
N THR A 98 -0.64 -10.73 -3.27
CA THR A 98 -1.46 -11.94 -3.36
C THR A 98 -0.58 -13.16 -3.69
N PRO A 99 -1.07 -14.40 -3.56
CA PRO A 99 -0.29 -15.59 -3.88
C PRO A 99 0.01 -15.72 -5.39
N ASP A 100 -0.81 -15.11 -6.25
CA ASP A 100 -0.60 -15.05 -7.69
C ASP A 100 0.30 -13.86 -8.12
N GLY A 101 0.84 -13.10 -7.18
CA GLY A 101 1.88 -12.09 -7.43
C GLY A 101 1.36 -10.67 -7.70
N GLN A 102 0.07 -10.40 -7.58
CA GLN A 102 -0.49 -9.05 -7.68
C GLN A 102 -0.12 -8.23 -6.44
N LEU A 103 -0.03 -6.90 -6.59
CA LEU A 103 -0.04 -5.96 -5.46
C LEU A 103 -1.44 -5.37 -5.32
N GLN A 104 -2.03 -5.48 -4.13
CA GLN A 104 -3.35 -4.94 -3.82
C GLN A 104 -3.29 -3.92 -2.69
N ILE A 105 -4.03 -2.82 -2.85
CA ILE A 105 -4.26 -1.80 -1.81
C ILE A 105 -5.75 -1.61 -1.65
N GLY A 106 -6.26 -1.80 -0.44
CA GLY A 106 -7.69 -1.68 -0.17
C GLY A 106 -8.05 -2.00 1.28
N VAL A 107 -9.33 -1.83 1.60
CA VAL A 107 -9.85 -2.29 2.89
C VAL A 107 -9.94 -3.82 2.90
N ASN A 108 -9.93 -4.44 4.07
CA ASN A 108 -9.79 -5.89 4.21
C ASN A 108 -10.82 -6.69 3.41
N THR A 109 -12.05 -6.19 3.29
CA THR A 109 -13.13 -6.83 2.51
C THR A 109 -12.89 -6.84 1.01
N GLN A 110 -12.01 -5.98 0.49
CA GLN A 110 -11.61 -5.91 -0.91
C GLN A 110 -10.41 -6.81 -1.22
N ILE A 111 -9.56 -7.08 -0.22
CA ILE A 111 -8.35 -7.86 -0.42
C ILE A 111 -8.67 -9.30 -0.80
N GLY A 112 -8.03 -9.79 -1.85
CA GLY A 112 -8.28 -11.12 -2.42
C GLY A 112 -9.59 -11.23 -3.19
N GLN A 113 -10.40 -10.18 -3.26
CA GLN A 113 -11.58 -10.15 -4.12
C GLN A 113 -11.17 -9.70 -5.53
N PRO A 114 -11.72 -10.33 -6.58
CA PRO A 114 -11.46 -9.89 -7.94
C PRO A 114 -12.02 -8.48 -8.14
N ASN A 115 -11.26 -7.63 -8.81
CA ASN A 115 -11.71 -6.30 -9.24
C ASN A 115 -12.13 -5.36 -8.09
N GLN A 116 -11.53 -5.48 -6.90
CA GLN A 116 -11.78 -4.57 -5.78
C GLN A 116 -10.48 -3.94 -5.25
N GLY A 117 -10.56 -2.67 -4.87
CA GLY A 117 -9.39 -1.89 -4.44
C GLY A 117 -8.52 -1.47 -5.62
N LEU A 118 -7.30 -1.04 -5.31
CA LEU A 118 -6.25 -0.75 -6.28
C LEU A 118 -5.42 -2.02 -6.50
N ILE A 119 -5.21 -2.41 -7.75
CA ILE A 119 -4.52 -3.65 -8.11
C ILE A 119 -3.44 -3.36 -9.16
N ILE A 120 -2.21 -3.80 -8.91
CA ILE A 120 -1.17 -3.97 -9.92
C ILE A 120 -1.10 -5.46 -10.28
N SER A 121 -1.20 -5.79 -11.56
CA SER A 121 -1.10 -7.16 -12.05
C SER A 121 0.26 -7.79 -11.74
N ALA A 122 0.30 -9.13 -11.71
CA ALA A 122 1.50 -9.87 -11.36
C ALA A 122 2.68 -9.64 -12.33
N ASP A 123 2.40 -9.32 -13.58
CA ASP A 123 3.40 -8.95 -14.59
C ASP A 123 3.81 -7.47 -14.51
N GLY A 124 3.19 -6.67 -13.64
CA GLY A 124 3.45 -5.24 -13.49
C GLY A 124 2.90 -4.36 -14.63
N GLN A 125 2.17 -4.93 -15.60
CA GLN A 125 1.77 -4.23 -16.82
C GLN A 125 0.42 -3.50 -16.71
N THR A 126 -0.42 -3.85 -15.75
CA THR A 126 -1.79 -3.34 -15.61
C THR A 126 -2.02 -2.78 -14.21
N LEU A 127 -2.46 -1.53 -14.13
CA LEU A 127 -2.95 -0.89 -12.92
C LEU A 127 -4.46 -0.70 -13.04
N SER A 128 -5.23 -1.18 -12.07
CA SER A 128 -6.70 -1.05 -12.05
C SER A 128 -7.22 -0.57 -10.69
N PHE A 129 -8.37 0.09 -10.69
CA PHE A 129 -9.11 0.46 -9.49
C PHE A 129 -10.57 0.01 -9.62
N ASN A 130 -11.02 -0.84 -8.70
CA ASN A 130 -12.36 -1.44 -8.69
C ASN A 130 -12.78 -2.01 -10.07
N GLY A 131 -11.87 -2.76 -10.71
CA GLY A 131 -12.09 -3.38 -12.02
C GLY A 131 -11.89 -2.47 -13.23
N SER A 132 -11.74 -1.17 -13.03
CA SER A 132 -11.44 -0.22 -14.12
C SER A 132 -9.94 -0.14 -14.33
N VAL A 133 -9.46 -0.47 -15.53
CA VAL A 133 -8.04 -0.32 -15.89
C VAL A 133 -7.71 1.17 -16.07
N ILE A 134 -6.78 1.68 -15.27
CA ILE A 134 -6.37 3.10 -15.28
C ILE A 134 -5.02 3.30 -15.97
N ALA A 135 -4.19 2.26 -16.08
CA ALA A 135 -2.98 2.26 -16.91
C ALA A 135 -2.64 0.83 -17.35
N GLY A 136 -2.06 0.67 -18.55
CA GLY A 136 -1.61 -0.63 -19.08
C GLY A 136 -2.45 -1.19 -20.22
N THR A 137 -2.28 -2.48 -20.50
CA THR A 137 -3.05 -3.23 -21.51
C THR A 137 -4.53 -3.19 -21.16
N GLY A 138 -5.38 -2.72 -22.09
CA GLY A 138 -6.81 -2.56 -21.85
C GLY A 138 -7.20 -1.25 -21.13
N ALA A 139 -6.24 -0.37 -20.80
CA ALA A 139 -6.54 0.99 -20.38
C ALA A 139 -7.21 1.73 -21.55
N THR A 140 -8.49 2.03 -21.40
CA THR A 140 -9.18 2.90 -22.35
C THR A 140 -8.85 4.32 -21.88
N ASN A 141 -7.80 4.91 -22.47
CA ASN A 141 -7.28 6.25 -22.12
C ASN A 141 -8.40 7.22 -21.71
N GLY A 142 -8.20 7.92 -20.59
CA GLY A 142 -9.15 8.79 -19.92
C GLY A 142 -9.67 9.96 -20.76
N ALA A 143 -10.60 9.66 -21.68
CA ALA A 143 -11.40 10.64 -22.39
C ALA A 143 -12.84 10.16 -22.48
N SER A 144 -13.45 9.81 -21.33
CA SER A 144 -14.90 9.80 -21.26
C SER A 144 -15.48 11.22 -21.39
N ASN A 145 -14.65 12.27 -21.22
CA ASN A 145 -15.00 13.68 -21.45
C ASN A 145 -13.85 14.44 -22.14
N GLY A 146 -13.62 14.23 -23.44
CA GLY A 146 -13.09 15.24 -24.38
C GLY A 146 -11.77 16.01 -24.09
N SER A 147 -10.98 15.71 -23.05
CA SER A 147 -9.73 16.42 -22.80
C SER A 147 -8.55 15.76 -23.49
N VAL A 148 -7.95 16.47 -24.45
CA VAL A 148 -6.63 16.14 -24.98
C VAL A 148 -5.58 16.71 -24.05
N ASN A 149 -4.89 15.86 -23.28
CA ASN A 149 -3.72 16.28 -22.52
C ASN A 149 -2.46 16.20 -23.40
N TYR A 150 -1.66 17.26 -23.32
CA TYR A 150 -0.32 17.48 -23.88
C TYR A 150 0.40 16.22 -24.40
N SER A 151 0.66 16.15 -25.71
CA SER A 151 1.37 15.04 -26.37
C SER A 151 2.69 15.51 -27.01
N ALA A 152 3.62 16.03 -26.19
CA ALA A 152 4.94 16.40 -26.70
C ALA A 152 5.62 15.17 -27.34
N GLY A 153 5.81 15.21 -28.67
CA GLY A 153 6.40 14.11 -29.45
C GLY A 153 5.44 13.00 -29.91
N ASN A 154 4.15 13.06 -29.59
CA ASN A 154 3.16 12.06 -29.99
C ASN A 154 2.01 12.70 -30.81
N PRO A 155 1.55 12.07 -31.91
CA PRO A 155 0.36 12.55 -32.64
C PRO A 155 -0.88 12.54 -31.74
N ILE A 156 -1.59 13.67 -31.66
CA ILE A 156 -2.91 13.75 -31.03
C ILE A 156 -3.91 13.03 -31.96
N LEU A 157 -4.31 11.81 -31.60
CA LEU A 157 -5.31 11.07 -32.36
C LEU A 157 -6.72 11.50 -31.94
N TRP A 158 -7.28 12.45 -32.68
CA TRP A 158 -8.64 12.95 -32.52
C TRP A 158 -9.67 12.02 -33.19
N GLY A 159 -10.28 11.15 -32.39
CA GLY A 159 -11.45 10.37 -32.78
C GLY A 159 -11.19 9.15 -33.65
N VAL A 160 -12.23 8.32 -33.78
CA VAL A 160 -12.30 7.18 -34.69
C VAL A 160 -12.66 7.70 -36.09
N ASN A 161 -12.07 7.13 -37.14
CA ASN A 161 -12.44 7.44 -38.54
C ASN A 161 -13.96 7.27 -38.71
N SER A 162 -14.68 8.38 -38.86
CA SER A 162 -16.14 8.38 -38.94
C SER A 162 -16.57 8.95 -40.27
N THR A 163 -17.23 8.11 -41.06
CA THR A 163 -17.96 8.52 -42.26
C THR A 163 -19.35 9.08 -41.92
N GLY A 164 -19.77 8.99 -40.66
CA GLY A 164 -21.03 9.51 -40.16
C GLY A 164 -20.97 11.03 -39.99
N THR A 165 -22.02 11.73 -40.42
CA THR A 165 -22.05 13.20 -40.39
C THR A 165 -22.35 13.77 -39.00
N GLU A 166 -22.48 12.96 -37.96
CA GLU A 166 -23.18 13.30 -36.71
C GLU A 166 -22.42 14.25 -35.75
N GLY A 167 -21.15 14.58 -36.01
CA GLY A 167 -20.30 15.47 -35.18
C GLY A 167 -19.90 16.81 -35.84
N GLY A 168 -19.53 17.82 -35.03
CA GLY A 168 -19.08 19.14 -35.51
C GLY A 168 -17.75 19.13 -36.26
N PHE A 169 -16.91 18.13 -35.99
CA PHE A 169 -15.72 17.80 -36.77
C PHE A 169 -15.71 16.31 -37.08
N TYR A 170 -15.28 15.93 -38.29
CA TYR A 170 -15.04 14.53 -38.67
C TYR A 170 -13.77 14.43 -39.53
N SER A 171 -13.13 13.26 -39.54
CA SER A 171 -11.98 12.96 -40.39
C SER A 171 -12.31 11.76 -41.29
N ASN A 172 -11.79 11.75 -42.51
CA ASN A 172 -11.91 10.61 -43.43
C ASN A 172 -10.58 9.85 -43.59
N GLY A 173 -9.66 10.00 -42.63
CA GLY A 173 -8.29 9.49 -42.68
C GLY A 173 -7.30 10.34 -43.48
N THR A 174 -7.76 11.22 -44.38
CA THR A 174 -6.87 12.10 -45.18
C THR A 174 -7.11 13.57 -44.87
N ASN A 175 -8.36 13.96 -44.64
CA ASN A 175 -8.77 15.34 -44.44
C ASN A 175 -9.57 15.50 -43.15
N ILE A 176 -9.49 16.72 -42.60
CA ILE A 176 -10.27 17.21 -41.46
C ILE A 176 -11.42 18.03 -42.01
N TYR A 177 -12.65 17.69 -41.64
CA TYR A 177 -13.85 18.40 -42.04
C TYR A 177 -14.54 19.00 -40.82
N TRP A 178 -15.09 20.19 -40.99
CA TRP A 178 -15.91 20.87 -40.00
C TRP A 178 -17.32 21.05 -40.57
N ARG A 179 -18.35 20.78 -39.77
CA ARG A 179 -19.75 20.94 -40.19
C ARG A 179 -20.06 22.44 -40.26
N ALA A 180 -19.88 23.00 -41.45
CA ALA A 180 -19.96 24.43 -41.71
C ALA A 180 -21.32 25.03 -41.27
N ARG A 181 -21.28 25.81 -40.19
CA ARG A 181 -21.98 27.11 -40.16
C ARG A 181 -20.95 28.13 -40.61
N THR A 182 -21.32 29.10 -41.45
CA THR A 182 -20.41 30.10 -42.02
C THR A 182 -19.52 30.73 -40.93
N ILE A 183 -18.18 30.63 -41.08
CA ILE A 183 -17.22 31.42 -40.30
C ILE A 183 -16.76 32.55 -41.21
N THR A 184 -17.13 33.78 -40.88
CA THR A 184 -16.61 34.97 -41.53
C THR A 184 -15.20 35.21 -41.02
N LEU A 185 -14.19 35.01 -41.88
CA LEU A 185 -12.82 35.42 -41.58
C LEU A 185 -12.65 36.87 -42.05
N GLY A 186 -12.37 37.78 -41.11
CA GLY A 186 -12.02 39.15 -41.44
C GLY A 186 -10.69 39.19 -42.21
N SER A 187 -10.64 39.94 -43.31
CA SER A 187 -9.39 40.15 -44.03
C SER A 187 -8.44 41.01 -43.19
N VAL A 188 -7.21 40.54 -42.99
CA VAL A 188 -6.11 41.38 -42.51
C VAL A 188 -5.49 42.06 -43.74
N PRO A 189 -5.47 43.40 -43.82
CA PRO A 189 -4.82 44.10 -44.93
C PRO A 189 -3.31 43.82 -44.98
N PRO A 190 -2.69 43.87 -46.17
CA PRO A 190 -1.26 43.63 -46.36
C PRO A 190 -0.37 44.66 -45.65
#